data_AF-A0A4R3N6Z0-F1
#
_entry.id   AF-A0A4R3N6Z0-F1
#
_cell.length_a   1.000
_cell.length_b   1.000
_cell.length_c   1.000
_cell.angle_alpha   90.00
_cell.angle_beta   90.00
_cell.angle_gamma   90.00
#
_symmetry.space_group_name_H-M   'P 1'
#
loop_
_entity.id
_entity.type
_entity.pdbx_description
1 polymer ?
#
loop_
_entity_poly.entity_id
_entity_poly.type
_entity_poly.pdbx_seq_one_letter_code
_entity_poly.pdbx_strand_id
1 'polypeptide(L)'
;MHRFWDTIIEPLLRALDARRILEIGSDAGDNTRHLLDYCQEVDGFLEVVDPLPQYDSETWFEPWPGRVSFHRDLSLNILPQIAPVDVALIDGDHNWYTVYHELKLIDKAARQAGQPFPLVLLHDIEWPYGRRDLYYDPDTIPVGHRKPYRTQGLRYGESRLAETGGLNQGLCNSIYEHNHQNGVLTAVEDFLAEIGDALRFERLPGIHGLGILYPAALEDHDAFSQFMLEIRPTLRQRHFMEMIEAQRLILQVRDAEQQAELRDLHQLHAQRMAQIRQSEQEQAALTERLSATEQERDVSAHERETLAERLQTAEAERIALADRCVHSEQTRHVLSQQLEQAETERAALTQKLNKAETERAALTQKLTKAETERANLAQKLASLTTTRAQSDKRLAEQEQRLAAQSRRTSELEAVLQRYRGGIERLEKDYQAVKSSARWRVGCRVVRLLEILLLRGKPPLVMDRMADTFAAARNWGPRPPAKP
;
A
#
# COMPACT_ATOMS: atom_id res chain seq x y z
N MET A 1 -22.65 73.15 -27.38
CA MET A 1 -22.96 74.33 -28.24
C MET A 1 -22.41 74.30 -29.67
N HIS A 2 -21.33 73.57 -29.99
CA HIS A 2 -20.65 73.65 -31.30
C HIS A 2 -21.56 73.52 -32.55
N ARG A 3 -22.68 72.80 -32.46
CA ARG A 3 -23.64 72.64 -33.57
C ARG A 3 -24.30 73.94 -34.03
N PHE A 4 -24.25 74.97 -33.19
CA PHE A 4 -24.78 76.31 -33.47
C PHE A 4 -23.70 77.28 -33.95
N TRP A 5 -22.44 76.84 -34.10
CA TRP A 5 -21.31 77.72 -34.39
C TRP A 5 -21.53 78.56 -35.65
N ASP A 6 -21.58 77.91 -36.81
CA ASP A 6 -21.66 78.57 -38.12
C ASP A 6 -22.96 79.37 -38.31
N THR A 7 -24.04 78.92 -37.66
CA THR A 7 -25.39 79.43 -37.94
C THR A 7 -25.84 80.52 -36.99
N ILE A 8 -25.39 80.50 -35.73
CA ILE A 8 -25.86 81.41 -34.67
C ILE A 8 -24.71 82.07 -33.93
N ILE A 9 -23.77 81.29 -33.38
CA ILE A 9 -22.76 81.80 -32.45
C ILE A 9 -21.82 82.76 -33.15
N GLU A 10 -21.11 82.33 -34.20
CA GLU A 10 -20.15 83.18 -34.90
C GLU A 10 -20.81 84.46 -35.47
N PRO A 11 -21.96 84.40 -36.17
CA PRO A 11 -22.64 85.60 -36.65
C PRO A 11 -22.96 86.60 -35.54
N LEU A 12 -23.39 86.14 -34.35
CA LEU A 12 -23.65 87.01 -33.20
C LEU A 12 -22.37 87.65 -32.66
N LEU A 13 -21.29 86.87 -32.54
CA LEU A 13 -19.99 87.39 -32.10
C LEU A 13 -19.51 88.50 -33.05
N ARG A 14 -19.60 88.27 -34.37
CA ARG A 14 -19.24 89.24 -35.41
C ARG A 14 -20.13 90.47 -35.38
N ALA A 15 -21.43 90.29 -35.21
CA ALA A 15 -22.39 91.40 -35.15
C ALA A 15 -22.10 92.36 -33.99
N LEU A 16 -21.49 91.88 -32.91
CA LEU A 16 -21.14 92.67 -31.74
C LEU A 16 -19.66 93.10 -31.67
N ASP A 17 -18.83 92.71 -32.65
CA ASP A 17 -17.35 92.79 -32.56
C ASP A 17 -16.84 92.28 -31.19
N ALA A 18 -17.37 91.14 -30.75
CA ALA A 18 -17.07 90.59 -29.42
C ALA A 18 -15.56 90.30 -29.28
N ARG A 19 -14.92 90.81 -28.22
CA ARG A 19 -13.48 90.66 -27.99
C ARG A 19 -13.15 89.94 -26.70
N ARG A 20 -14.01 89.99 -25.69
CA ARG A 20 -13.84 89.24 -24.44
C ARG A 20 -14.97 88.23 -24.35
N ILE A 21 -14.64 86.95 -24.47
CA ILE A 21 -15.62 85.88 -24.49
C ILE A 21 -15.38 84.95 -23.30
N LEU A 22 -16.47 84.52 -22.67
CA LEU A 22 -16.47 83.49 -21.64
C LEU A 22 -17.15 82.23 -22.18
N GLU A 23 -16.52 81.08 -21.99
CA GLU A 23 -17.10 79.76 -22.19
C GLU A 23 -17.13 79.00 -20.85
N ILE A 24 -18.31 78.56 -20.44
CA ILE A 24 -18.51 77.69 -19.29
C ILE A 24 -18.97 76.33 -19.81
N GLY A 25 -18.21 75.28 -19.49
CA GLY A 25 -18.44 73.93 -20.00
C GLY A 25 -17.80 73.76 -21.38
N SER A 26 -16.55 73.29 -21.38
CA SER A 26 -15.77 73.05 -22.61
C SER A 26 -15.86 71.61 -23.10
N ASP A 27 -16.10 70.66 -22.19
CA ASP A 27 -16.24 69.22 -22.48
C ASP A 27 -15.08 68.66 -23.32
N ALA A 28 -15.34 68.17 -24.53
CA ALA A 28 -14.31 67.70 -25.47
C ALA A 28 -13.58 68.82 -26.23
N GLY A 29 -14.02 70.07 -26.09
CA GLY A 29 -13.34 71.24 -26.64
C GLY A 29 -13.74 71.60 -28.08
N ASP A 30 -14.81 71.01 -28.62
CA ASP A 30 -15.25 71.26 -30.00
C ASP A 30 -15.60 72.74 -30.23
N ASN A 31 -16.36 73.33 -29.30
CA ASN A 31 -16.75 74.73 -29.38
C ASN A 31 -15.60 75.68 -29.00
N THR A 32 -14.79 75.30 -28.01
CA THR A 32 -13.59 76.06 -27.61
C THR A 32 -12.63 76.27 -28.78
N ARG A 33 -12.44 75.28 -29.66
CA ARG A 33 -11.58 75.41 -30.85
C ARG A 33 -12.08 76.54 -31.76
N HIS A 34 -13.37 76.58 -32.03
CA HIS A 34 -13.98 77.63 -32.82
C HIS A 34 -13.83 79.01 -32.19
N LEU A 35 -14.01 79.10 -30.88
CA LEU A 35 -13.82 80.35 -30.12
C LEU A 35 -12.37 80.83 -30.16
N LEU A 36 -11.39 79.92 -30.07
CA LEU A 36 -9.97 80.26 -30.19
C LEU A 36 -9.64 80.81 -31.57
N ASP A 37 -10.12 80.16 -32.64
CA ASP A 37 -9.93 80.62 -34.02
C ASP A 37 -10.55 82.01 -34.22
N TYR A 38 -11.79 82.21 -33.76
CA TYR A 38 -12.45 83.53 -33.79
C TYR A 38 -11.65 84.60 -33.03
N CYS A 39 -11.23 84.31 -31.80
CA CYS A 39 -10.44 85.23 -30.98
C CYS A 39 -9.09 85.56 -31.62
N GLN A 40 -8.49 84.64 -32.38
CA GLN A 40 -7.29 84.92 -33.15
C GLN A 40 -7.51 86.01 -34.19
N GLU A 41 -8.62 85.91 -34.91
CA GLU A 41 -8.94 86.79 -36.04
C GLU A 41 -9.29 88.20 -35.60
N VAL A 42 -10.00 88.34 -34.48
CA VAL A 42 -10.45 89.66 -33.97
C VAL A 42 -9.50 90.29 -32.95
N ASP A 43 -8.37 89.63 -32.67
CA ASP A 43 -7.46 89.99 -31.57
C ASP A 43 -8.18 90.02 -30.20
N GLY A 44 -9.01 89.00 -29.97
CA GLY A 44 -9.82 88.79 -28.77
C GLY A 44 -9.15 87.94 -27.69
N PHE A 45 -9.88 87.76 -26.60
CA PHE A 45 -9.49 87.03 -25.40
C PHE A 45 -10.60 86.08 -24.95
N LEU A 46 -10.24 84.84 -24.68
CA LEU A 46 -11.16 83.77 -24.26
C LEU A 46 -10.90 83.34 -22.81
N GLU A 47 -11.94 83.38 -21.98
CA GLU A 47 -11.96 82.77 -20.65
C GLU A 47 -12.70 81.44 -20.76
N VAL A 48 -12.05 80.32 -20.42
CA VAL A 48 -12.66 78.98 -20.46
C VAL A 48 -12.73 78.43 -19.05
N VAL A 49 -13.90 78.02 -18.60
CA VAL A 49 -14.12 77.44 -17.27
C VAL A 49 -14.68 76.04 -17.39
N ASP A 50 -13.91 75.06 -16.92
CA ASP A 50 -14.34 73.67 -16.89
C ASP A 50 -13.59 72.89 -15.79
N PRO A 51 -14.29 72.32 -14.79
CA PRO A 51 -13.64 71.54 -13.74
C PRO A 51 -13.05 70.23 -14.26
N LEU A 52 -13.64 69.63 -15.30
CA LEU A 52 -13.39 68.26 -15.72
C LEU A 52 -13.36 68.11 -17.25
N PRO A 53 -12.46 68.83 -17.97
CA PRO A 53 -12.39 68.76 -19.42
C PRO A 53 -11.98 67.36 -19.89
N GLN A 54 -12.42 66.95 -21.09
CA GLN A 54 -12.04 65.67 -21.71
C GLN A 54 -10.75 65.73 -22.53
N TYR A 55 -9.97 66.80 -22.35
CA TYR A 55 -8.68 67.04 -23.01
C TYR A 55 -7.62 67.44 -21.98
N ASP A 56 -6.35 67.35 -22.38
CA ASP A 56 -5.24 67.80 -21.55
C ASP A 56 -5.12 69.32 -21.58
N SER A 57 -5.74 69.98 -20.60
CA SER A 57 -5.76 71.44 -20.50
C SER A 57 -4.39 72.07 -20.30
N GLU A 58 -3.38 71.32 -19.82
CA GLU A 58 -2.04 71.88 -19.59
C GLU A 58 -1.33 72.17 -20.91
N THR A 59 -1.46 71.28 -21.89
CA THR A 59 -0.78 71.38 -23.18
C THR A 59 -1.65 71.98 -24.27
N TRP A 60 -2.97 71.88 -24.17
CA TRP A 60 -3.87 72.24 -25.27
C TRP A 60 -3.88 73.73 -25.61
N PHE A 61 -3.68 74.59 -24.61
CA PHE A 61 -3.68 76.05 -24.79
C PHE A 61 -2.29 76.65 -25.08
N GLU A 62 -1.21 75.84 -25.10
CA GLU A 62 0.15 76.31 -25.42
C GLU A 62 0.26 77.12 -26.73
N PRO A 63 -0.46 76.79 -27.83
CA PRO A 63 -0.41 77.58 -29.07
C PRO A 63 -1.02 78.98 -28.96
N TRP A 64 -1.67 79.32 -27.85
CA TRP A 64 -2.51 80.51 -27.69
C TRP A 64 -2.03 81.48 -26.59
N PRO A 65 -0.74 81.84 -26.52
CA PRO A 65 -0.20 82.60 -25.40
C PRO A 65 -0.85 83.99 -25.29
N GLY A 66 -1.34 84.32 -24.08
CA GLY A 66 -1.93 85.63 -23.77
C GLY A 66 -3.30 85.91 -24.40
N ARG A 67 -3.90 84.93 -25.09
CA ARG A 67 -5.24 85.04 -25.72
C ARG A 67 -6.30 84.21 -25.01
N VAL A 68 -5.90 83.28 -24.17
CA VAL A 68 -6.80 82.40 -23.45
C VAL A 68 -6.38 82.29 -21.99
N SER A 69 -7.36 82.14 -21.11
CA SER A 69 -7.16 81.69 -19.73
C SER A 69 -8.11 80.54 -19.44
N PHE A 70 -7.53 79.40 -19.06
CA PHE A 70 -8.27 78.20 -18.70
C PHE A 70 -8.33 78.05 -17.18
N HIS A 71 -9.54 77.86 -16.67
CA HIS A 71 -9.82 77.74 -15.24
C HIS A 71 -10.39 76.36 -14.94
N ARG A 72 -9.57 75.52 -14.30
CA ARG A 72 -9.96 74.16 -13.90
C ARG A 72 -10.68 74.14 -12.56
N ASP A 73 -11.87 74.70 -12.51
CA ASP A 73 -12.70 74.79 -11.29
C ASP A 73 -14.18 74.99 -11.65
N LEU A 74 -15.06 74.96 -10.66
CA LEU A 74 -16.48 75.27 -10.82
C LEU A 74 -16.68 76.73 -11.22
N SER A 75 -17.63 76.97 -12.13
CA SER A 75 -17.99 78.31 -12.61
C SER A 75 -18.30 79.30 -11.48
N LEU A 76 -19.04 78.86 -10.45
CA LEU A 76 -19.40 79.71 -9.32
C LEU A 76 -18.20 80.18 -8.48
N ASN A 77 -17.08 79.45 -8.52
CA ASN A 77 -15.82 79.86 -7.85
C ASN A 77 -15.03 80.86 -8.70
N ILE A 78 -15.08 80.71 -10.02
CA ILE A 78 -14.26 81.47 -10.97
C ILE A 78 -14.92 82.78 -11.38
N LEU A 79 -16.23 82.79 -11.64
CA LEU A 79 -16.94 83.99 -12.12
C LEU A 79 -16.72 85.27 -11.29
N PRO A 80 -16.60 85.23 -9.94
CA PRO A 80 -16.26 86.43 -9.16
C PRO A 80 -14.89 87.05 -9.48
N GLN A 81 -14.01 86.31 -10.16
CA GLN A 81 -12.64 86.68 -10.50
C GLN A 81 -12.49 87.13 -11.96
N ILE A 82 -13.48 86.83 -12.82
CA ILE A 82 -13.46 87.17 -14.24
C ILE A 82 -13.93 88.62 -14.43
N ALA A 83 -13.20 89.37 -15.24
CA ALA A 83 -13.61 90.71 -15.65
C ALA A 83 -14.89 90.67 -16.52
N PRO A 84 -15.68 91.74 -16.60
CA PRO A 84 -16.80 91.79 -17.54
C PRO A 84 -16.40 91.34 -18.95
N VAL A 85 -17.30 90.60 -19.58
CA VAL A 85 -17.15 90.04 -20.93
C VAL A 85 -18.18 90.66 -21.86
N ASP A 86 -17.97 90.53 -23.16
CA ASP A 86 -18.94 90.98 -24.18
C ASP A 86 -19.99 89.89 -24.41
N VAL A 87 -19.54 88.64 -24.41
CA VAL A 87 -20.38 87.46 -24.65
C VAL A 87 -20.02 86.32 -23.68
N ALA A 88 -21.02 85.64 -23.13
CA ALA A 88 -20.84 84.43 -22.34
C ALA A 88 -21.63 83.26 -22.94
N LEU A 89 -21.00 82.09 -23.03
CA LEU A 89 -21.60 80.83 -23.45
C LEU A 89 -21.68 79.91 -22.24
N ILE A 90 -22.90 79.49 -21.89
CA ILE A 90 -23.18 78.64 -20.73
C ILE A 90 -23.70 77.27 -21.19
N ASP A 91 -22.83 76.26 -21.10
CA ASP A 91 -23.08 74.86 -21.50
C ASP A 91 -22.38 73.87 -20.55
N GLY A 92 -22.38 74.18 -19.25
CA GLY A 92 -21.73 73.36 -18.22
C GLY A 92 -22.72 72.47 -17.47
N ASP A 93 -23.07 72.90 -16.26
CA ASP A 93 -24.00 72.15 -15.41
C ASP A 93 -25.46 72.38 -15.82
N HIS A 94 -26.20 71.30 -16.04
CA HIS A 94 -27.62 71.38 -16.42
C HIS A 94 -28.56 71.37 -15.21
N ASN A 95 -28.32 72.26 -14.25
CA ASN A 95 -29.20 72.42 -13.10
C ASN A 95 -29.52 73.89 -12.80
N TRP A 96 -30.67 74.10 -12.18
CA TRP A 96 -31.17 75.43 -11.87
C TRP A 96 -30.22 76.23 -10.99
N TYR A 97 -29.67 75.61 -9.94
CA TYR A 97 -28.87 76.32 -8.94
C TYR A 97 -27.61 76.92 -9.57
N THR A 98 -26.87 76.14 -10.34
CA THR A 98 -25.65 76.61 -10.99
C THR A 98 -25.98 77.72 -11.99
N VAL A 99 -26.86 77.46 -12.97
CA VAL A 99 -27.15 78.42 -14.05
C VAL A 99 -27.73 79.74 -13.54
N TYR A 100 -28.65 79.68 -12.58
CA TYR A 100 -29.22 80.90 -11.99
C TYR A 100 -28.12 81.73 -11.33
N HIS A 101 -27.23 81.12 -10.56
CA HIS A 101 -26.16 81.86 -9.88
C HIS A 101 -25.05 82.32 -10.83
N GLU A 102 -24.78 81.61 -11.92
CA GLU A 102 -23.88 82.08 -12.99
C GLU A 102 -24.40 83.38 -13.59
N LEU A 103 -25.70 83.43 -13.96
CA LEU A 103 -26.33 84.64 -14.49
C LEU A 103 -26.29 85.81 -13.49
N LYS A 104 -26.52 85.54 -12.20
CA LYS A 104 -26.41 86.54 -11.12
C LYS A 104 -24.99 87.09 -10.97
N LEU A 105 -23.97 86.23 -11.11
CA LEU A 105 -22.57 86.64 -11.00
C LEU A 105 -22.13 87.44 -12.21
N ILE A 106 -22.56 87.05 -13.42
CA ILE A 106 -22.32 87.79 -14.66
C ILE A 106 -22.95 89.19 -14.58
N ASP A 107 -24.23 89.29 -14.17
CA ASP A 107 -24.93 90.57 -13.96
C ASP A 107 -24.24 91.45 -12.91
N LYS A 108 -23.81 90.84 -11.79
CA LYS A 108 -23.06 91.55 -10.74
C LYS A 108 -21.75 92.12 -11.28
N ALA A 109 -20.97 91.34 -12.03
CA ALA A 109 -19.71 91.79 -12.60
C ALA A 109 -19.90 92.98 -13.56
N ALA A 110 -20.88 92.87 -14.47
CA ALA A 110 -21.22 93.95 -15.41
C ALA A 110 -21.61 95.24 -14.67
N ARG A 111 -22.51 95.15 -13.69
CA ARG A 111 -22.94 96.31 -12.88
C ARG A 111 -21.80 96.95 -12.10
N GLN A 112 -20.92 96.16 -11.50
CA GLN A 112 -19.78 96.67 -10.74
C GLN A 112 -18.79 97.44 -11.63
N ALA A 113 -18.68 97.04 -12.89
CA ALA A 113 -17.85 97.74 -13.88
C ALA A 113 -18.57 98.89 -14.60
N GLY A 114 -19.85 99.14 -14.31
CA GLY A 114 -20.65 100.14 -15.02
C GLY A 114 -20.90 99.79 -16.49
N GLN A 115 -20.85 98.51 -16.85
CA GLN A 115 -21.08 97.99 -18.19
C GLN A 115 -22.48 97.39 -18.32
N PRO A 116 -23.07 97.34 -19.54
CA PRO A 116 -24.30 96.61 -19.76
C PRO A 116 -24.09 95.11 -19.51
N PHE A 117 -25.17 94.39 -19.25
CA PHE A 117 -25.17 92.92 -19.21
C PHE A 117 -24.66 92.37 -20.56
N PRO A 118 -23.85 91.31 -20.60
CA PRO A 118 -23.36 90.75 -21.87
C PRO A 118 -24.45 90.06 -22.67
N LEU A 119 -24.17 89.75 -23.93
CA LEU A 119 -24.93 88.71 -24.64
C LEU A 119 -24.61 87.36 -23.98
N VAL A 120 -25.64 86.60 -23.61
CA VAL A 120 -25.49 85.27 -23.04
C VAL A 120 -26.21 84.24 -23.90
N LEU A 121 -25.47 83.21 -24.28
CA LEU A 121 -25.98 82.03 -24.98
C LEU A 121 -26.07 80.89 -23.97
N LEU A 122 -27.22 80.22 -23.90
CA LEU A 122 -27.47 79.10 -22.98
C LEU A 122 -27.98 77.88 -23.76
N HIS A 123 -27.37 76.72 -23.54
CA HIS A 123 -27.80 75.47 -24.16
C HIS A 123 -28.64 74.64 -23.17
N ASP A 124 -29.24 73.56 -23.66
CA ASP A 124 -30.07 72.65 -22.86
C ASP A 124 -31.27 73.33 -22.17
N ILE A 125 -31.82 74.37 -22.80
CA ILE A 125 -33.04 75.04 -22.35
C ILE A 125 -34.33 74.28 -22.72
N GLU A 126 -34.24 73.23 -23.53
CA GLU A 126 -35.34 72.31 -23.85
C GLU A 126 -35.09 70.91 -23.24
N TRP A 127 -35.85 69.90 -23.68
CA TRP A 127 -35.73 68.56 -23.12
C TRP A 127 -34.32 67.97 -23.39
N PRO A 128 -33.69 67.31 -22.40
CA PRO A 128 -34.28 66.89 -21.13
C PRO A 128 -34.17 67.88 -19.97
N TYR A 129 -33.25 68.85 -20.01
CA TYR A 129 -32.83 69.57 -18.81
C TYR A 129 -33.35 71.00 -18.67
N GLY A 130 -34.12 71.50 -19.64
CA GLY A 130 -34.79 72.79 -19.53
C GLY A 130 -35.71 72.85 -18.30
N ARG A 131 -36.34 71.73 -17.94
CA ARG A 131 -37.33 71.63 -16.84
C ARG A 131 -36.99 70.56 -15.79
N ARG A 132 -35.75 70.06 -15.79
CA ARG A 132 -35.26 69.03 -14.88
C ARG A 132 -33.77 69.24 -14.62
N ASP A 133 -33.37 69.20 -13.36
CA ASP A 133 -31.96 69.22 -12.99
C ASP A 133 -31.27 67.90 -13.31
N LEU A 134 -30.05 68.02 -13.83
CA LEU A 134 -29.01 67.00 -13.85
C LEU A 134 -27.92 67.34 -12.83
N TYR A 135 -27.43 66.34 -12.11
CA TYR A 135 -26.23 66.48 -11.29
C TYR A 135 -25.13 65.53 -11.78
N TYR A 136 -23.97 66.07 -12.14
CA TYR A 136 -22.77 65.26 -12.37
C TYR A 136 -22.16 64.83 -11.04
N ASP A 137 -21.94 65.81 -10.16
CA ASP A 137 -21.66 65.60 -8.74
C ASP A 137 -22.73 66.32 -7.91
N PRO A 138 -23.69 65.60 -7.30
CA PRO A 138 -24.71 66.22 -6.47
C PRO A 138 -24.13 67.02 -5.31
N ASP A 139 -22.95 66.68 -4.79
CA ASP A 139 -22.39 67.28 -3.59
C ASP A 139 -21.92 68.73 -3.77
N THR A 140 -21.75 69.17 -5.01
CA THR A 140 -21.47 70.58 -5.34
C THR A 140 -22.68 71.48 -5.13
N ILE A 141 -23.91 70.92 -5.10
CA ILE A 141 -25.15 71.68 -4.94
C ILE A 141 -25.53 71.75 -3.46
N PRO A 142 -25.73 72.94 -2.88
CA PRO A 142 -26.15 73.05 -1.49
C PRO A 142 -27.45 72.29 -1.23
N VAL A 143 -27.52 71.60 -0.09
CA VAL A 143 -28.62 70.68 0.27
C VAL A 143 -30.00 71.33 0.15
N GLY A 144 -30.13 72.62 0.47
CA GLY A 144 -31.41 73.35 0.37
C GLY A 144 -31.90 73.60 -1.06
N HIS A 145 -31.01 73.54 -2.05
CA HIS A 145 -31.33 73.76 -3.46
C HIS A 145 -31.34 72.46 -4.29
N ARG A 146 -30.71 71.39 -3.77
CA ARG A 146 -30.62 70.09 -4.42
C ARG A 146 -31.98 69.37 -4.44
N LYS A 147 -32.45 68.98 -5.62
CA LYS A 147 -33.68 68.20 -5.77
C LYS A 147 -33.44 66.72 -5.46
N PRO A 148 -34.46 65.97 -5.02
CA PRO A 148 -34.39 64.51 -4.99
C PRO A 148 -34.03 63.97 -6.37
N TYR A 149 -33.01 63.11 -6.45
CA TYR A 149 -32.49 62.57 -7.70
C TYR A 149 -32.32 61.05 -7.64
N ARG A 150 -32.17 60.41 -8.79
CA ARG A 150 -31.76 59.00 -8.94
C ARG A 150 -30.89 58.80 -10.18
N THR A 151 -30.07 57.76 -10.15
CA THR A 151 -29.32 57.26 -11.29
C THR A 151 -30.21 56.38 -12.16
N GLN A 152 -31.10 57.01 -12.92
CA GLN A 152 -32.09 56.37 -13.79
C GLN A 152 -32.28 57.20 -15.05
N GLY A 153 -32.61 56.56 -16.18
CA GLY A 153 -32.65 57.21 -17.49
C GLY A 153 -33.94 57.99 -17.75
N LEU A 154 -33.95 58.70 -18.87
CA LEU A 154 -35.04 59.57 -19.30
C LEU A 154 -35.63 59.06 -20.62
N ARG A 155 -36.95 59.08 -20.73
CA ARG A 155 -37.68 58.82 -21.99
C ARG A 155 -38.42 60.06 -22.43
N TYR A 156 -38.32 60.36 -23.72
CA TYR A 156 -39.00 61.52 -24.28
C TYR A 156 -40.53 61.36 -24.14
N GLY A 157 -41.20 62.40 -23.64
CA GLY A 157 -42.65 62.39 -23.37
C GLY A 157 -43.06 61.76 -22.03
N GLU A 158 -42.11 61.27 -21.23
CA GLU A 158 -42.37 60.71 -19.90
C GLU A 158 -41.74 61.58 -18.80
N SER A 159 -42.57 62.12 -17.90
CA SER A 159 -42.05 62.92 -16.78
C SER A 159 -41.45 62.11 -15.64
N ARG A 160 -41.66 60.79 -15.62
CA ARG A 160 -41.03 59.89 -14.64
C ARG A 160 -39.70 59.38 -15.18
N LEU A 161 -38.76 59.09 -14.27
CA LEU A 161 -37.52 58.40 -14.64
C LEU A 161 -37.85 56.97 -15.09
N ALA A 162 -37.13 56.48 -16.11
CA ALA A 162 -37.25 55.12 -16.59
C ALA A 162 -36.62 54.13 -15.61
N GLU A 163 -37.31 53.04 -15.29
CA GLU A 163 -36.78 52.01 -14.39
C GLU A 163 -35.55 51.32 -14.98
N THR A 164 -35.56 51.10 -16.29
CA THR A 164 -34.47 50.53 -17.07
C THR A 164 -34.30 51.28 -18.39
N GLY A 165 -33.06 51.43 -18.85
CA GLY A 165 -32.74 52.14 -20.09
C GLY A 165 -32.94 53.65 -19.97
N GLY A 166 -33.15 54.28 -21.12
CA GLY A 166 -33.35 55.72 -21.27
C GLY A 166 -32.05 56.51 -21.48
N LEU A 167 -32.22 57.76 -21.90
CA LEU A 167 -31.13 58.71 -22.06
C LEU A 167 -30.53 59.03 -20.69
N ASN A 168 -29.20 59.16 -20.63
CA ASN A 168 -28.47 59.59 -19.42
C ASN A 168 -28.74 58.73 -18.18
N GLN A 169 -28.96 57.43 -18.35
CA GLN A 169 -29.25 56.47 -17.27
C GLN A 169 -28.16 56.41 -16.19
N GLY A 170 -26.90 56.64 -16.56
CA GLY A 170 -25.76 56.63 -15.63
C GLY A 170 -25.57 57.91 -14.82
N LEU A 171 -26.39 58.95 -15.04
CA LEU A 171 -26.25 60.25 -14.38
C LEU A 171 -27.35 60.48 -13.33
N CYS A 172 -27.12 61.44 -12.42
CA CYS A 172 -28.06 61.75 -11.35
C CYS A 172 -29.15 62.71 -11.83
N ASN A 173 -30.26 62.16 -12.30
CA ASN A 173 -31.40 62.93 -12.79
C ASN A 173 -32.37 63.26 -11.63
N SER A 174 -32.78 64.52 -11.52
CA SER A 174 -33.87 64.92 -10.62
C SER A 174 -35.13 64.10 -10.91
N ILE A 175 -35.79 63.57 -9.87
CA ILE A 175 -36.92 62.64 -9.99
C ILE A 175 -38.11 63.32 -10.67
N TYR A 176 -38.35 64.60 -10.35
CA TYR A 176 -39.50 65.35 -10.81
C TYR A 176 -39.12 66.29 -11.94
N GLU A 177 -39.86 66.25 -13.04
CA GLU A 177 -39.86 67.30 -14.06
C GLU A 177 -40.76 68.46 -13.61
N HIS A 178 -40.50 69.67 -14.11
CA HIS A 178 -41.36 70.85 -13.92
C HIS A 178 -41.57 71.29 -12.46
N ASN A 179 -40.70 70.86 -11.55
CA ASN A 179 -40.68 71.31 -10.15
C ASN A 179 -40.12 72.75 -10.01
N HIS A 180 -40.41 73.42 -8.90
CA HIS A 180 -39.89 74.75 -8.57
C HIS A 180 -38.35 74.79 -8.53
N GLN A 181 -37.74 75.73 -9.26
CA GLN A 181 -36.29 75.90 -9.32
C GLN A 181 -35.57 74.64 -9.83
N ASN A 182 -35.96 74.15 -11.01
CA ASN A 182 -35.52 72.87 -11.55
C ASN A 182 -35.42 72.96 -13.09
N GLY A 183 -34.21 72.79 -13.60
CA GLY A 183 -33.84 72.88 -15.00
C GLY A 183 -33.29 74.26 -15.42
N VAL A 184 -32.57 74.24 -16.55
CA VAL A 184 -31.86 75.40 -17.12
C VAL A 184 -32.81 76.52 -17.54
N LEU A 185 -33.89 76.19 -18.25
CA LEU A 185 -34.87 77.20 -18.68
C LEU A 185 -35.58 77.83 -17.48
N THR A 186 -35.87 77.04 -16.45
CA THR A 186 -36.43 77.57 -15.20
C THR A 186 -35.48 78.57 -14.53
N ALA A 187 -34.16 78.33 -14.55
CA ALA A 187 -33.18 79.29 -14.01
C ALA A 187 -33.16 80.62 -14.77
N VAL A 188 -33.23 80.56 -16.10
CA VAL A 188 -33.31 81.77 -16.94
C VAL A 188 -34.59 82.55 -16.66
N GLU A 189 -35.73 81.88 -16.58
CA GLU A 189 -37.03 82.52 -16.30
C GLU A 189 -37.06 83.18 -14.90
N ASP A 190 -36.55 82.49 -13.88
CA ASP A 190 -36.46 83.03 -12.51
C ASP A 190 -35.50 84.24 -12.45
N PHE A 191 -34.37 84.19 -13.16
CA PHE A 191 -33.45 85.32 -13.27
C PHE A 191 -34.11 86.53 -13.96
N LEU A 192 -34.80 86.31 -15.09
CA LEU A 192 -35.52 87.37 -15.80
C LEU A 192 -36.61 88.02 -14.97
N ALA A 193 -37.33 87.23 -14.15
CA ALA A 193 -38.35 87.74 -13.24
C ALA A 193 -37.79 88.73 -12.21
N GLU A 194 -36.51 88.64 -11.85
CA GLU A 194 -35.84 89.58 -10.94
C GLU A 194 -35.27 90.82 -11.63
N ILE A 195 -34.78 90.68 -12.86
CA ILE A 195 -34.14 91.76 -13.62
C ILE A 195 -35.19 92.67 -14.29
N GLY A 196 -36.36 92.13 -14.63
CA GLY A 196 -37.42 92.84 -15.34
C GLY A 196 -37.08 93.11 -16.81
N ASP A 197 -37.64 94.17 -17.37
CA ASP A 197 -37.64 94.45 -18.82
C ASP A 197 -36.29 94.96 -19.39
N ALA A 198 -35.21 94.96 -18.59
CA ALA A 198 -33.89 95.37 -19.04
C ALA A 198 -33.26 94.35 -20.02
N LEU A 199 -33.70 93.09 -19.95
CA LEU A 199 -33.20 92.01 -20.81
C LEU A 199 -34.31 91.50 -21.74
N ARG A 200 -33.89 90.84 -22.80
CA ARG A 200 -34.71 90.13 -23.78
C ARG A 200 -34.22 88.70 -23.86
N PHE A 201 -35.14 87.78 -24.09
CA PHE A 201 -34.83 86.36 -24.18
C PHE A 201 -35.51 85.74 -25.40
N GLU A 202 -34.69 85.27 -26.33
CA GLU A 202 -35.14 84.52 -27.50
C GLU A 202 -34.83 83.03 -27.31
N ARG A 203 -35.78 82.17 -27.72
CA ARG A 203 -35.64 80.72 -27.63
C ARG A 203 -35.69 80.10 -29.02
N LEU A 204 -34.60 79.47 -29.40
CA LEU A 204 -34.49 78.70 -30.62
C LEU A 204 -34.68 77.21 -30.30
N PRO A 205 -35.75 76.57 -30.84
CA PRO A 205 -36.00 75.17 -30.58
C PRO A 205 -35.04 74.26 -31.36
N GLY A 206 -34.90 73.03 -30.89
CA GLY A 206 -34.10 72.01 -31.55
C GLY A 206 -32.69 71.88 -30.99
N ILE A 207 -32.11 70.67 -31.11
CA ILE A 207 -30.80 70.31 -30.56
C ILE A 207 -30.75 70.66 -29.07
N HIS A 208 -31.73 70.19 -28.29
CA HIS A 208 -31.88 70.50 -26.85
C HIS A 208 -32.12 71.99 -26.52
N GLY A 209 -32.29 72.84 -27.54
CA GLY A 209 -32.66 74.23 -27.42
C GLY A 209 -31.49 75.17 -27.15
N LEU A 210 -31.56 76.36 -27.75
CA LEU A 210 -30.63 77.45 -27.52
C LEU A 210 -31.38 78.71 -27.04
N GLY A 211 -30.98 79.22 -25.90
CA GLY A 211 -31.43 80.48 -25.34
C GLY A 211 -30.47 81.61 -25.67
N ILE A 212 -31.01 82.75 -26.11
CA ILE A 212 -30.25 83.98 -26.38
C ILE A 212 -30.78 85.06 -25.46
N LEU A 213 -30.01 85.41 -24.44
CA LEU A 213 -30.34 86.40 -23.43
C LEU A 213 -29.48 87.64 -23.66
N TYR A 214 -30.10 88.82 -23.81
CA TYR A 214 -29.38 90.02 -24.22
C TYR A 214 -30.01 91.32 -23.69
N PRO A 215 -29.25 92.43 -23.54
CA PRO A 215 -29.82 93.72 -23.16
C PRO A 215 -30.81 94.25 -24.19
N ALA A 216 -31.91 94.85 -23.74
CA ALA A 216 -32.89 95.48 -24.63
C ALA A 216 -32.26 96.54 -25.55
N ALA A 217 -31.21 97.23 -25.12
CA ALA A 217 -30.49 98.22 -25.92
C ALA A 217 -29.80 97.65 -27.17
N LEU A 218 -29.54 96.33 -27.23
CA LEU A 218 -29.00 95.71 -28.44
C LEU A 218 -30.04 95.66 -29.58
N GLU A 219 -31.33 95.88 -29.31
CA GLU A 219 -32.35 96.00 -30.36
C GLU A 219 -32.16 97.26 -31.24
N ASP A 220 -31.38 98.24 -30.77
CA ASP A 220 -30.99 99.42 -31.55
C ASP A 220 -29.69 99.20 -32.35
N HIS A 221 -29.02 98.04 -32.20
CA HIS A 221 -27.77 97.75 -32.91
C HIS A 221 -28.06 97.08 -34.26
N ASP A 222 -27.91 97.84 -35.36
CA ASP A 222 -28.32 97.46 -36.73
C ASP A 222 -27.97 96.02 -37.11
N ALA A 223 -26.68 95.63 -37.03
CA ALA A 223 -26.23 94.30 -37.44
C ALA A 223 -26.82 93.17 -36.57
N PHE A 224 -26.98 93.43 -35.27
CA PHE A 224 -27.50 92.45 -34.32
C PHE A 224 -29.00 92.28 -34.52
N SER A 225 -29.74 93.38 -34.61
CA SER A 225 -31.19 93.37 -34.80
C SER A 225 -31.60 92.75 -36.13
N GLN A 226 -30.85 93.02 -37.22
CA GLN A 226 -31.07 92.35 -38.50
C GLN A 226 -30.89 90.84 -38.37
N PHE A 227 -29.79 90.39 -37.76
CA PHE A 227 -29.54 88.97 -37.55
C PHE A 227 -30.61 88.31 -36.66
N MET A 228 -31.01 88.97 -35.56
CA MET A 228 -32.07 88.47 -34.68
C MET A 228 -33.43 88.33 -35.39
N LEU A 229 -33.72 89.18 -36.38
CA LEU A 229 -34.92 89.04 -37.21
C LEU A 229 -34.85 87.84 -38.15
N GLU A 230 -33.67 87.51 -38.66
CA GLU A 230 -33.45 86.38 -39.58
C GLU A 230 -33.57 85.02 -38.88
N ILE A 231 -33.03 84.90 -37.66
CA ILE A 231 -33.03 83.63 -36.93
C ILE A 231 -34.36 83.32 -36.25
N ARG A 232 -35.23 84.32 -36.04
CA ARG A 232 -36.53 84.15 -35.39
C ARG A 232 -37.47 83.33 -36.27
N PRO A 233 -37.81 82.08 -35.87
CA PRO A 233 -38.70 81.27 -36.68
C PRO A 233 -40.13 81.81 -36.60
N THR A 234 -40.84 81.82 -37.73
CA THR A 234 -42.30 81.97 -37.72
C THR A 234 -42.95 80.86 -36.90
N LEU A 235 -44.18 81.07 -36.41
CA LEU A 235 -44.91 80.05 -35.64
C LEU A 235 -44.96 78.68 -36.32
N ARG A 236 -45.10 78.65 -37.66
CA ARG A 236 -45.10 77.40 -38.43
C ARG A 236 -43.73 76.74 -38.51
N GLN A 237 -42.66 77.52 -38.70
CA GLN A 237 -41.29 77.01 -38.68
C GLN A 237 -40.94 76.47 -37.29
N ARG A 238 -41.28 77.22 -36.23
CA ARG A 238 -41.09 76.79 -34.83
C ARG A 238 -41.75 75.45 -34.58
N HIS A 239 -43.03 75.31 -34.92
CA HIS A 239 -43.74 74.03 -34.76
C HIS A 239 -43.08 72.89 -35.55
N PHE A 240 -42.64 73.16 -36.78
CA PHE A 240 -41.96 72.15 -37.59
C PHE A 240 -40.61 71.72 -36.98
N MET A 241 -39.84 72.67 -36.45
CA MET A 241 -38.58 72.40 -35.75
C MET A 241 -38.82 71.58 -34.48
N GLU A 242 -39.83 71.92 -33.67
CA GLU A 242 -40.22 71.16 -32.48
C GLU A 242 -40.62 69.72 -32.82
N MET A 243 -41.34 69.51 -33.93
CA MET A 243 -41.68 68.15 -34.39
C MET A 243 -40.44 67.35 -34.81
N ILE A 244 -39.51 67.97 -35.55
CA ILE A 244 -38.25 67.32 -35.94
C ILE A 244 -37.42 66.98 -34.70
N GLU A 245 -37.33 67.91 -33.76
CA GLU A 245 -36.60 67.71 -32.51
C GLU A 245 -37.21 66.56 -31.68
N ALA A 246 -38.53 66.50 -31.57
CA ALA A 246 -39.21 65.39 -30.92
C ALA A 246 -38.83 64.04 -31.54
N GLN A 247 -38.78 63.93 -32.88
CA GLN A 247 -38.32 62.71 -33.55
C GLN A 247 -36.83 62.42 -33.28
N ARG A 248 -35.97 63.44 -33.31
CA ARG A 248 -34.55 63.30 -32.98
C ARG A 248 -34.35 62.77 -31.57
N LEU A 249 -35.08 63.31 -30.59
CA LEU A 249 -35.00 62.90 -29.19
C LEU A 249 -35.51 61.47 -28.98
N ILE A 250 -36.61 61.07 -29.64
CA ILE A 250 -37.09 59.68 -29.63
C ILE A 250 -36.00 58.73 -30.17
N LEU A 251 -35.36 59.09 -31.28
CA LEU A 251 -34.28 58.29 -31.86
C LEU A 251 -33.05 58.24 -30.94
N GLN A 252 -32.69 59.36 -30.32
CA GLN A 252 -31.56 59.44 -29.38
C GLN A 252 -31.80 58.57 -28.14
N VAL A 253 -33.01 58.57 -27.58
CA VAL A 253 -33.37 57.68 -26.47
C VAL A 253 -33.25 56.22 -26.88
N ARG A 254 -33.78 55.85 -28.06
CA ARG A 254 -33.70 54.47 -28.59
C ARG A 254 -32.26 54.03 -28.81
N ASP A 255 -31.43 54.90 -29.40
CA ASP A 255 -30.01 54.61 -29.61
C ASP A 255 -29.29 54.40 -28.27
N ALA A 256 -29.53 55.27 -27.28
CA ALA A 256 -28.97 55.10 -25.94
C ALA A 256 -29.37 53.76 -25.29
N GLU A 257 -30.64 53.35 -25.43
CA GLU A 257 -31.14 52.06 -24.95
C GLU A 257 -30.47 50.88 -25.68
N GLN A 258 -30.35 50.95 -27.01
CA GLN A 258 -29.69 49.92 -27.82
C GLN A 258 -28.20 49.79 -27.48
N GLN A 259 -27.51 50.91 -27.26
CA GLN A 259 -26.10 50.92 -26.84
C GLN A 259 -25.91 50.36 -25.43
N ALA A 260 -26.87 50.57 -24.52
CA ALA A 260 -26.85 49.92 -23.20
C ALA A 260 -27.03 48.40 -23.33
N GLU A 261 -28.04 47.95 -24.08
CA GLU A 261 -28.30 46.53 -24.31
C GLU A 261 -27.11 45.81 -24.98
N LEU A 262 -26.49 46.45 -25.98
CA LEU A 262 -25.33 45.90 -26.66
C LEU A 262 -24.13 45.75 -25.72
N ARG A 263 -23.91 46.72 -24.81
CA ARG A 263 -22.85 46.63 -23.79
C ARG A 263 -23.10 45.48 -22.82
N ASP A 264 -24.32 45.32 -22.33
CA ASP A 264 -24.69 44.22 -21.45
C ASP A 264 -24.51 42.86 -22.14
N LEU A 265 -24.89 42.76 -23.41
CA LEU A 265 -24.71 41.56 -24.21
C LEU A 265 -23.23 41.23 -24.42
N HIS A 266 -22.39 42.23 -24.72
CA HIS A 266 -20.95 42.03 -24.84
C HIS A 266 -20.31 41.58 -23.52
N GLN A 267 -20.73 42.14 -22.39
CA GLN A 267 -20.26 41.72 -21.07
C GLN A 267 -20.68 40.28 -20.76
N LEU A 268 -21.94 39.93 -21.02
CA LEU A 268 -22.44 38.56 -20.84
C LEU A 268 -21.71 37.57 -21.75
N HIS A 269 -21.45 37.95 -23.01
CA HIS A 269 -20.69 37.13 -23.94
C HIS A 269 -19.25 36.91 -23.43
N ALA A 270 -18.57 37.96 -22.95
CA ALA A 270 -17.24 37.84 -22.37
C ALA A 270 -17.21 36.89 -21.15
N GLN A 271 -18.22 36.98 -20.27
CA GLN A 271 -18.37 36.07 -19.13
C GLN A 271 -18.58 34.62 -19.57
N ARG A 272 -19.48 34.38 -20.53
CA ARG A 272 -19.73 33.03 -21.07
C ARG A 272 -18.47 32.45 -21.75
N MET A 273 -17.73 33.27 -22.50
CA MET A 273 -16.47 32.83 -23.09
C MET A 273 -15.42 32.47 -22.05
N ALA A 274 -15.36 33.18 -20.92
CA ALA A 274 -14.49 32.81 -19.81
C ALA A 274 -14.92 31.48 -19.18
N GLN A 275 -16.21 31.25 -18.98
CA GLN A 275 -16.74 29.98 -18.45
C GLN A 275 -16.47 28.80 -19.39
N ILE A 276 -16.65 28.98 -20.70
CA ILE A 276 -16.33 27.95 -21.70
C ILE A 276 -14.85 27.57 -21.62
N ARG A 277 -13.94 28.56 -21.61
CA ARG A 277 -12.50 28.30 -21.47
C ARG A 277 -12.16 27.53 -20.19
N GLN A 278 -12.80 27.88 -19.08
CA GLN A 278 -12.61 27.17 -17.81
C GLN A 278 -13.09 25.72 -17.94
N SER A 279 -14.28 25.50 -18.49
CA SER A 279 -14.82 24.15 -18.70
C SER A 279 -13.95 23.32 -19.64
N GLU A 280 -13.36 23.91 -20.67
CA GLU A 280 -12.43 23.24 -21.59
C GLU A 280 -11.14 22.79 -20.87
N GLN A 281 -10.60 23.64 -19.99
CA GLN A 281 -9.44 23.30 -19.16
C GLN A 281 -9.75 22.16 -18.17
N GLU A 282 -10.93 22.20 -17.53
CA GLU A 282 -11.38 21.15 -16.63
C GLU A 282 -11.57 19.82 -17.38
N GLN A 283 -12.15 19.84 -18.58
CA GLN A 283 -12.29 18.66 -19.43
C GLN A 283 -10.93 18.08 -19.86
N ALA A 284 -9.98 18.94 -20.23
CA ALA A 284 -8.62 18.52 -20.56
C ALA A 284 -7.95 17.82 -19.37
N ALA A 285 -8.03 18.42 -18.17
CA ALA A 285 -7.47 17.84 -16.94
C ALA A 285 -8.13 16.51 -16.56
N LEU A 286 -9.46 16.40 -16.70
CA LEU A 286 -10.19 15.16 -16.46
C LEU A 286 -9.79 14.07 -17.45
N THR A 287 -9.59 14.43 -18.73
CA THR A 287 -9.15 13.50 -19.77
C THR A 287 -7.75 12.95 -19.47
N GLU A 288 -6.82 13.81 -19.08
CA GLU A 288 -5.48 13.40 -18.67
C GLU A 288 -5.53 12.45 -17.46
N ARG A 289 -6.33 12.79 -16.44
CA ARG A 289 -6.50 11.94 -15.26
C ARG A 289 -7.15 10.59 -15.57
N LEU A 290 -8.12 10.54 -16.50
CA LEU A 290 -8.71 9.30 -16.98
C LEU A 290 -7.64 8.43 -17.66
N SER A 291 -6.84 8.99 -18.57
CA SER A 291 -5.75 8.24 -19.21
C SER A 291 -4.73 7.69 -18.23
N ALA A 292 -4.36 8.47 -17.19
CA ALA A 292 -3.46 8.01 -16.14
C ALA A 292 -4.08 6.85 -15.34
N THR A 293 -5.37 6.95 -15.00
CA THR A 293 -6.10 5.91 -14.27
C THR A 293 -6.24 4.63 -15.11
N GLU A 294 -6.48 4.75 -16.42
CA GLU A 294 -6.53 3.62 -17.35
C GLU A 294 -5.17 2.92 -17.42
N GLN A 295 -4.08 3.69 -17.52
CA GLN A 295 -2.73 3.13 -17.52
C GLN A 295 -2.39 2.39 -16.21
N GLU A 296 -2.75 2.95 -15.05
CA GLU A 296 -2.59 2.29 -13.75
C GLU A 296 -3.39 0.99 -13.65
N ARG A 297 -4.62 0.99 -14.19
CA ARG A 297 -5.47 -0.21 -14.24
C ARG A 297 -4.85 -1.29 -15.11
N ASP A 298 -4.30 -0.93 -16.26
CA ASP A 298 -3.68 -1.88 -17.18
C ASP A 298 -2.39 -2.49 -16.57
N VAL A 299 -1.57 -1.68 -15.90
CA VAL A 299 -0.42 -2.17 -15.12
C VAL A 299 -0.88 -3.14 -14.03
N SER A 300 -1.90 -2.76 -13.26
CA SER A 300 -2.45 -3.61 -12.20
C SER A 300 -3.05 -4.91 -12.73
N ALA A 301 -3.65 -4.89 -13.92
CA ALA A 301 -4.19 -6.08 -14.57
C ALA A 301 -3.06 -7.04 -14.98
N HIS A 302 -1.98 -6.51 -15.57
CA HIS A 302 -0.81 -7.30 -15.94
C HIS A 302 -0.11 -7.91 -14.72
N GLU A 303 0.02 -7.17 -13.62
CA GLU A 303 0.54 -7.70 -12.36
C GLU A 303 -0.32 -8.85 -11.81
N ARG A 304 -1.65 -8.73 -11.88
CA ARG A 304 -2.57 -9.80 -11.45
C ARG A 304 -2.44 -11.05 -12.31
N GLU A 305 -2.29 -10.91 -13.62
CA GLU A 305 -2.06 -12.02 -14.54
C GLU A 305 -0.74 -12.74 -14.21
N THR A 306 0.34 -11.98 -14.04
CA THR A 306 1.65 -12.50 -13.63
C THR A 306 1.57 -13.25 -12.29
N LEU A 307 0.85 -12.70 -11.31
CA LEU A 307 0.64 -13.35 -10.02
C LEU A 307 -0.19 -14.62 -10.13
N ALA A 308 -1.19 -14.66 -11.02
CA ALA A 308 -2.01 -15.85 -11.27
C ALA A 308 -1.18 -16.99 -11.89
N GLU A 309 -0.32 -16.69 -12.86
CA GLU A 309 0.61 -17.68 -13.45
C GLU A 309 1.59 -18.24 -12.41
N ARG A 310 2.14 -17.36 -11.55
CA ARG A 310 3.01 -17.77 -10.44
C ARG A 310 2.26 -18.66 -9.45
N LEU A 311 1.00 -18.33 -9.14
CA LEU A 311 0.17 -19.15 -8.26
C LEU A 311 -0.09 -20.52 -8.86
N GLN A 312 -0.44 -20.59 -10.15
CA GLN A 312 -0.66 -21.86 -10.86
C GLN A 312 0.61 -22.73 -10.85
N THR A 313 1.77 -22.13 -11.06
CA THR A 313 3.06 -22.82 -11.01
C THR A 313 3.33 -23.36 -9.60
N ALA A 314 3.14 -22.54 -8.57
CA ALA A 314 3.30 -22.95 -7.17
C ALA A 314 2.31 -24.05 -6.76
N GLU A 315 1.08 -24.03 -7.26
CA GLU A 315 0.09 -25.08 -7.05
C GLU A 315 0.51 -26.39 -7.71
N ALA A 316 1.02 -26.34 -8.95
CA ALA A 316 1.57 -27.51 -9.64
C ALA A 316 2.77 -28.11 -8.89
N GLU A 317 3.68 -27.25 -8.39
CA GLU A 317 4.80 -27.68 -7.56
C GLU A 317 4.34 -28.32 -6.24
N ARG A 318 3.31 -27.75 -5.59
CA ARG A 318 2.72 -28.31 -4.37
C ARG A 318 2.13 -29.69 -4.62
N ILE A 319 1.40 -29.89 -5.73
CA ILE A 319 0.83 -31.19 -6.12
C ILE A 319 1.97 -32.20 -6.36
N ALA A 320 2.98 -31.81 -7.15
CA ALA A 320 4.13 -32.69 -7.41
C ALA A 320 4.91 -33.06 -6.12
N LEU A 321 5.03 -32.13 -5.18
CA LEU A 321 5.60 -32.40 -3.85
C LEU A 321 4.75 -33.38 -3.04
N ALA A 322 3.42 -33.23 -3.07
CA ALA A 322 2.50 -34.14 -2.40
C ALA A 322 2.60 -35.57 -2.96
N ASP A 323 2.62 -35.72 -4.30
CA ASP A 323 2.80 -37.02 -4.95
C ASP A 323 4.14 -37.68 -4.58
N ARG A 324 5.23 -36.90 -4.54
CA ARG A 324 6.53 -37.39 -4.07
C ARG A 324 6.48 -37.86 -2.61
N CYS A 325 5.77 -37.16 -1.74
CA CYS A 325 5.60 -37.58 -0.35
C CYS A 325 4.84 -38.90 -0.26
N VAL A 326 3.73 -39.05 -0.99
CA VAL A 326 2.96 -40.31 -1.04
C VAL A 326 3.84 -41.46 -1.55
N HIS A 327 4.60 -41.23 -2.63
CA HIS A 327 5.51 -42.25 -3.16
C HIS A 327 6.61 -42.64 -2.16
N SER A 328 7.17 -41.65 -1.46
CA SER A 328 8.15 -41.90 -0.40
C SER A 328 7.56 -42.71 0.76
N GLU A 329 6.33 -42.41 1.18
CA GLU A 329 5.62 -43.17 2.22
C GLU A 329 5.33 -44.61 1.80
N GLN A 330 4.91 -44.83 0.55
CA GLN A 330 4.71 -46.18 0.00
C GLN A 330 6.03 -46.96 -0.02
N THR A 331 7.12 -46.32 -0.46
CA THR A 331 8.46 -46.92 -0.49
C THR A 331 8.92 -47.29 0.93
N ARG A 332 8.71 -46.40 1.90
CA ARG A 332 8.98 -46.65 3.32
C ARG A 332 8.17 -47.85 3.83
N HIS A 333 6.90 -47.98 3.42
CA HIS A 333 6.07 -49.11 3.82
C HIS A 333 6.57 -50.43 3.24
N VAL A 334 6.93 -50.48 1.96
CA VAL A 334 7.51 -51.67 1.31
C VAL A 334 8.83 -52.07 1.97
N LEU A 335 9.72 -51.11 2.22
CA LEU A 335 10.99 -51.37 2.91
C LEU A 335 10.76 -51.90 4.34
N SER A 336 9.74 -51.41 5.04
CA SER A 336 9.36 -51.91 6.37
C SER A 336 8.90 -53.37 6.33
N GLN A 337 8.09 -53.75 5.33
CA GLN A 337 7.63 -55.13 5.15
C GLN A 337 8.79 -56.06 4.79
N GLN A 338 9.70 -55.62 3.91
CA GLN A 338 10.90 -56.37 3.56
C GLN A 338 11.81 -56.59 4.77
N LEU A 339 11.93 -55.59 5.65
CA LEU A 339 12.69 -55.70 6.89
C LEU A 339 12.07 -56.75 7.82
N GLU A 340 10.75 -56.73 8.01
CA GLU A 340 10.03 -57.72 8.81
C GLU A 340 10.18 -59.14 8.25
N GLN A 341 10.10 -59.29 6.92
CA GLN A 341 10.36 -60.56 6.26
C GLN A 341 11.80 -61.04 6.49
N ALA A 342 12.79 -60.17 6.34
CA ALA A 342 14.18 -60.52 6.60
C ALA A 342 14.42 -60.92 8.07
N GLU A 343 13.73 -60.29 9.02
CA GLU A 343 13.79 -60.65 10.44
C GLU A 343 13.18 -62.03 10.72
N THR A 344 12.05 -62.37 10.09
CA THR A 344 11.44 -63.70 10.21
C THR A 344 12.31 -64.80 9.57
N GLU A 345 12.92 -64.53 8.42
CA GLU A 345 13.88 -65.44 7.77
C GLU A 345 15.12 -65.64 8.65
N ARG A 346 15.65 -64.57 9.26
CA ARG A 346 16.76 -64.65 10.20
C ARG A 346 16.41 -65.53 11.40
N ALA A 347 15.23 -65.36 11.99
CA ALA A 347 14.76 -66.17 13.10
C ALA A 347 14.62 -67.66 12.72
N ALA A 348 14.09 -67.95 11.53
CA ALA A 348 13.98 -69.33 11.02
C ALA A 348 15.36 -69.98 10.79
N LEU A 349 16.33 -69.22 10.28
CA LEU A 349 17.72 -69.69 10.13
C LEU A 349 18.38 -69.93 11.49
N THR A 350 18.16 -69.07 12.48
CA THR A 350 18.65 -69.30 13.86
C THR A 350 18.06 -70.57 14.47
N GLN A 351 16.77 -70.85 14.23
CA GLN A 351 16.14 -72.09 14.70
C GLN A 351 16.74 -73.33 14.02
N LYS A 352 17.00 -73.27 12.72
CA LYS A 352 17.69 -74.36 11.99
C LYS A 352 19.11 -74.58 12.50
N LEU A 353 19.85 -73.51 12.81
CA LEU A 353 21.19 -73.59 13.39
C LEU A 353 21.16 -74.31 14.75
N ASN A 354 20.26 -73.91 15.64
CA ASN A 354 20.10 -74.55 16.95
C ASN A 354 19.77 -76.05 16.82
N LYS A 355 18.92 -76.42 15.85
CA LYS A 355 18.60 -77.82 15.57
C LYS A 355 19.85 -78.60 15.13
N ALA A 356 20.64 -78.04 14.20
CA ALA A 356 21.89 -78.67 13.75
C ALA A 356 22.92 -78.83 14.89
N GLU A 357 22.99 -77.87 15.82
CA GLU A 357 23.85 -77.98 17.01
C GLU A 357 23.40 -79.10 17.95
N THR A 358 22.10 -79.28 18.16
CA THR A 358 21.57 -80.42 18.95
C THR A 358 21.84 -81.77 18.29
N GLU A 359 21.75 -81.85 16.96
CA GLU A 359 22.09 -83.06 16.20
C GLU A 359 23.59 -83.37 16.26
N ARG A 360 24.44 -82.34 16.20
CA ARG A 360 25.90 -82.48 16.38
C ARG A 360 26.24 -83.01 17.77
N ALA A 361 25.62 -82.47 18.82
CA ALA A 361 25.82 -82.94 20.19
C ALA A 361 25.40 -84.41 20.37
N ALA A 362 24.28 -84.83 19.75
CA ALA A 362 23.83 -86.22 19.77
C ALA A 362 24.78 -87.18 19.05
N LEU A 363 25.43 -86.74 17.95
CA LEU A 363 26.45 -87.53 17.25
C LEU A 363 27.75 -87.65 18.05
N THR A 364 28.18 -86.60 18.76
CA THR A 364 29.36 -86.64 19.65
C THR A 364 29.13 -87.59 20.84
N GLN A 365 27.90 -87.66 21.36
CA GLN A 365 27.53 -88.61 22.42
C GLN A 365 27.51 -90.07 21.93
N LYS A 366 27.16 -90.32 20.66
CA LYS A 366 27.24 -91.66 20.06
C LYS A 366 28.69 -92.10 19.82
N LEU A 367 29.58 -91.18 19.46
CA LEU A 367 31.01 -91.46 19.25
C LEU A 367 31.71 -91.88 20.55
N THR A 368 31.46 -91.16 21.65
CA THR A 368 32.01 -91.48 22.98
C THR A 368 31.53 -92.83 23.51
N LYS A 369 30.28 -93.23 23.20
CA LYS A 369 29.74 -94.55 23.54
C LYS A 369 30.44 -95.68 22.75
N ALA A 370 30.72 -95.48 21.46
CA ALA A 370 31.41 -96.46 20.63
C ALA A 370 32.89 -96.65 21.04
N GLU A 371 33.55 -95.59 21.53
CA GLU A 371 34.93 -95.67 22.04
C GLU A 371 35.01 -96.45 23.36
N THR A 372 34.00 -96.34 24.25
CA THR A 372 33.92 -97.18 25.46
C THR A 372 33.64 -98.66 25.18
N GLU A 373 32.90 -98.99 24.12
CA GLU A 373 32.67 -100.40 23.72
C GLU A 373 33.92 -101.04 23.10
N ARG A 374 34.72 -100.26 22.37
CA ARG A 374 36.01 -100.71 21.81
C ARG A 374 37.06 -100.99 22.90
N ALA A 375 37.10 -100.19 23.98
CA ALA A 375 37.98 -100.43 25.13
C ALA A 375 37.62 -101.71 25.90
N ASN A 376 36.32 -101.99 26.07
CA ASN A 376 35.84 -103.20 26.75
C ASN A 376 36.10 -104.49 25.94
N LEU A 377 36.08 -104.43 24.61
CA LEU A 377 36.42 -105.57 23.75
C LEU A 377 37.93 -105.89 23.73
N ALA A 378 38.79 -104.88 23.85
CA ALA A 378 40.24 -105.07 23.99
C ALA A 378 40.63 -105.76 25.33
N GLN A 379 39.91 -105.44 26.42
CA GLN A 379 40.12 -106.05 27.74
C GLN A 379 39.64 -107.52 27.80
N LYS A 380 38.60 -107.88 27.03
CA LYS A 380 38.08 -109.26 26.91
C LYS A 380 39.05 -110.18 26.16
N LEU A 381 39.72 -109.67 25.13
CA LEU A 381 40.68 -110.42 24.30
C LEU A 381 42.00 -110.74 25.03
N ALA A 382 42.41 -109.89 25.97
CA ALA A 382 43.56 -110.14 26.86
C ALA A 382 43.27 -111.23 27.93
N SER A 383 42.03 -111.32 28.43
CA SER A 383 41.65 -112.33 29.45
C SER A 383 41.52 -113.76 28.88
N LEU A 384 41.11 -113.91 27.62
CA LEU A 384 40.96 -115.21 26.95
C LEU A 384 42.29 -115.80 26.47
N THR A 385 43.29 -114.96 26.22
CA THR A 385 44.65 -115.40 25.85
C THR A 385 45.46 -115.88 27.06
N THR A 386 45.21 -115.36 28.26
CA THR A 386 45.81 -115.88 29.52
C THR A 386 45.20 -117.22 29.96
N THR A 387 43.92 -117.48 29.66
CA THR A 387 43.21 -118.70 30.06
C THR A 387 43.58 -119.92 29.20
N ARG A 388 43.94 -119.70 27.93
CA ARG A 388 44.41 -120.74 26.99
C ARG A 388 45.84 -121.20 27.32
N ALA A 389 46.74 -120.28 27.68
CA ALA A 389 48.11 -120.59 28.08
C ALA A 389 48.23 -121.35 29.42
N GLN A 390 47.23 -121.23 30.32
CA GLN A 390 47.17 -121.99 31.58
C GLN A 390 46.61 -123.41 31.42
N SER A 391 45.91 -123.69 30.32
CA SER A 391 45.32 -125.01 30.04
C SER A 391 46.31 -125.93 29.30
N ASP A 392 47.16 -125.37 28.43
CA ASP A 392 48.22 -126.13 27.74
C ASP A 392 49.39 -126.51 28.68
N LYS A 393 49.58 -125.79 29.79
CA LYS A 393 50.58 -126.10 30.83
C LYS A 393 50.12 -127.19 31.80
N ARG A 394 48.81 -127.37 31.99
CA ARG A 394 48.20 -128.40 32.87
C ARG A 394 48.16 -129.80 32.25
N LEU A 395 48.21 -129.91 30.92
CA LEU A 395 48.24 -131.21 30.22
C LEU A 395 49.65 -131.85 30.23
N ALA A 396 50.71 -131.05 30.11
CA ALA A 396 52.11 -131.52 30.12
C ALA A 396 52.61 -131.96 31.53
N GLU A 397 52.04 -131.43 32.61
CA GLU A 397 52.40 -131.80 33.99
C GLU A 397 51.71 -133.09 34.50
N GLN A 398 50.61 -133.53 33.87
CA GLN A 398 49.95 -134.80 34.23
C GLN A 398 50.59 -136.03 33.56
N GLU A 399 51.21 -135.87 32.38
CA GLU A 399 51.92 -136.97 31.69
C GLU A 399 53.26 -137.34 32.34
N GLN A 400 53.95 -136.39 33.00
CA GLN A 400 55.19 -136.67 33.75
C GLN A 400 54.96 -137.33 35.13
N ARG A 401 53.78 -137.14 35.75
CA ARG A 401 53.46 -137.71 37.07
C ARG A 401 53.08 -139.20 37.04
N LEU A 402 52.51 -139.71 35.94
CA LEU A 402 52.17 -141.14 35.80
C LEU A 402 53.39 -142.04 35.51
N ALA A 403 54.43 -141.53 34.85
CA ALA A 403 55.63 -142.31 34.51
C ALA A 403 56.60 -142.51 35.70
N ALA A 404 56.56 -141.61 36.70
CA ALA A 404 57.44 -141.65 37.87
C ALA A 404 56.93 -142.54 39.01
N GLN A 405 55.62 -142.84 39.05
CA GLN A 405 55.01 -143.62 40.13
C GLN A 405 55.16 -145.15 39.94
N SER A 406 55.18 -145.63 38.68
CA SER A 406 55.32 -147.07 38.38
C SER A 406 56.73 -147.63 38.55
N ARG A 407 57.78 -146.79 38.54
CA ARG A 407 59.16 -147.25 38.80
C ARG A 407 59.46 -147.49 40.28
N ARG A 408 58.73 -146.84 41.19
CA ARG A 408 59.00 -146.86 42.63
C ARG A 408 58.36 -148.04 43.35
N THR A 409 57.33 -148.66 42.78
CA THR A 409 56.67 -149.86 43.33
C THR A 409 57.45 -151.15 43.08
N SER A 410 58.17 -151.27 41.96
CA SER A 410 58.95 -152.49 41.64
C SER A 410 60.26 -152.61 42.43
N GLU A 411 60.86 -151.50 42.86
CA GLU A 411 62.11 -151.52 43.65
C GLU A 411 61.88 -151.91 45.12
N LEU A 412 60.69 -151.67 45.67
CA LEU A 412 60.36 -151.98 47.07
C LEU A 412 60.06 -153.48 47.29
N GLU A 413 59.52 -154.19 46.30
CA GLU A 413 59.28 -155.64 46.39
C GLU A 413 60.58 -156.46 46.39
N ALA A 414 61.63 -155.98 45.73
CA ALA A 414 62.94 -156.66 45.68
C ALA A 414 63.69 -156.62 47.03
N VAL A 415 63.45 -155.60 47.86
CA VAL A 415 64.13 -155.43 49.16
C VAL A 415 63.51 -156.32 50.25
N LEU A 416 62.20 -156.55 50.21
CA LEU A 416 61.50 -157.39 51.21
C LEU A 416 61.89 -158.89 51.11
N GLN A 417 62.20 -159.38 49.92
CA GLN A 417 62.67 -160.76 49.70
C GLN A 417 64.03 -161.03 50.37
N ARG A 418 64.94 -160.04 50.44
CA ARG A 418 66.24 -160.18 51.10
C ARG A 418 66.16 -160.36 52.61
N TYR A 419 65.19 -159.73 53.27
CA TYR A 419 65.02 -159.85 54.72
C TYR A 419 64.46 -161.22 55.13
N ARG A 420 63.63 -161.85 54.29
CA ARG A 420 63.09 -163.20 54.56
C ARG A 420 64.18 -164.26 54.65
N GLY A 421 65.17 -164.24 53.76
CA GLY A 421 66.29 -165.19 53.76
C GLY A 421 67.33 -164.98 54.88
N GLY A 422 67.24 -163.89 55.65
CA GLY A 422 68.04 -163.66 56.86
C GLY A 422 67.41 -164.34 58.08
N ILE A 423 66.08 -164.27 58.21
CA ILE A 423 65.32 -164.84 59.33
C ILE A 423 65.38 -166.37 59.32
N GLU A 424 65.31 -167.00 58.13
CA GLU A 424 65.40 -168.47 58.00
C GLU A 424 66.78 -169.05 58.40
N ARG A 425 67.87 -168.27 58.30
CA ARG A 425 69.22 -168.70 58.74
C ARG A 425 69.36 -168.71 60.26
N LEU A 426 68.83 -167.68 60.91
CA LEU A 426 68.79 -167.57 62.38
C LEU A 426 67.95 -168.68 63.03
N GLU A 427 66.84 -169.08 62.38
CA GLU A 427 65.99 -170.19 62.85
C GLU A 427 66.71 -171.55 62.75
N LYS A 428 67.60 -171.71 61.76
CA LYS A 428 68.42 -172.91 61.56
C LYS A 428 69.50 -173.07 62.63
N ASP A 429 70.17 -171.98 63.01
CA ASP A 429 71.19 -171.97 64.07
C ASP A 429 70.56 -172.18 65.47
N TYR A 430 69.36 -171.63 65.69
CA TYR A 430 68.56 -171.85 66.92
C TYR A 430 68.18 -173.32 67.12
N GLN A 431 67.78 -174.04 66.05
CA GLN A 431 67.46 -175.47 66.11
C GLN A 431 68.70 -176.37 66.28
N ALA A 432 69.87 -175.96 65.76
CA ALA A 432 71.13 -176.69 65.92
C ALA A 432 71.60 -176.74 67.39
N VAL A 433 71.43 -175.65 68.13
CA VAL A 433 71.75 -175.59 69.56
C VAL A 433 70.78 -176.45 70.38
N LYS A 434 69.48 -176.37 70.07
CA LYS A 434 68.40 -177.10 70.76
C LYS A 434 68.52 -178.63 70.63
N SER A 435 69.09 -179.12 69.53
CA SER A 435 69.21 -180.56 69.22
C SER A 435 70.55 -181.20 69.64
N SER A 436 71.54 -180.40 70.04
CA SER A 436 72.87 -180.89 70.44
C SER A 436 72.82 -181.86 71.63
N ALA A 437 73.68 -182.88 71.61
CA ALA A 437 73.73 -183.90 72.66
C ALA A 437 74.09 -183.31 74.04
N ARG A 438 74.94 -182.27 74.07
CA ARG A 438 75.33 -181.55 75.29
C ARG A 438 74.13 -180.94 76.03
N TRP A 439 73.18 -180.33 75.30
CA TRP A 439 72.01 -179.68 75.91
C TRP A 439 70.99 -180.69 76.47
N ARG A 440 70.81 -181.85 75.80
CA ARG A 440 69.89 -182.91 76.25
C ARG A 440 70.34 -183.66 77.51
N VAL A 441 71.66 -183.81 77.71
CA VAL A 441 72.20 -184.40 78.95
C VAL A 441 72.02 -183.44 80.12
N GLY A 442 72.31 -182.14 79.92
CA GLY A 442 72.09 -181.10 80.93
C GLY A 442 70.64 -181.01 81.41
N CYS A 443 69.68 -180.99 80.49
CA CYS A 443 68.26 -180.95 80.87
C CYS A 443 67.77 -182.22 81.60
N ARG A 444 68.31 -183.41 81.32
CA ARG A 444 67.91 -184.65 82.01
C ARG A 444 68.45 -184.73 83.44
N VAL A 445 69.67 -184.23 83.68
CA VAL A 445 70.25 -184.15 85.03
C VAL A 445 69.46 -183.17 85.90
N VAL A 446 69.11 -182.01 85.34
CA VAL A 446 68.28 -181.01 86.04
C VAL A 446 66.88 -181.55 86.33
N ARG A 447 66.28 -182.30 85.40
CA ARG A 447 64.92 -182.85 85.59
C ARG A 447 64.86 -183.99 86.60
N LEU A 448 65.90 -184.82 86.69
CA LEU A 448 65.99 -185.84 87.74
C LEU A 448 66.10 -185.16 89.12
N LEU A 449 66.84 -184.06 89.20
CA LEU A 449 67.02 -183.26 90.40
C LEU A 449 65.76 -182.49 90.83
N GLU A 450 64.94 -181.98 89.89
CA GLU A 450 63.68 -181.31 90.24
C GLU A 450 62.61 -182.28 90.74
N ILE A 451 62.56 -183.47 90.13
CA ILE A 451 61.75 -184.59 90.63
C ILE A 451 62.22 -185.01 92.04
N LEU A 452 63.49 -184.78 92.40
CA LEU A 452 64.08 -185.05 93.72
C LEU A 452 63.96 -183.91 94.76
N LEU A 453 63.60 -182.65 94.41
CA LEU A 453 63.64 -181.48 95.32
C LEU A 453 62.33 -180.68 95.49
N LEU A 454 61.20 -181.13 94.93
CA LEU A 454 59.87 -180.54 95.22
C LEU A 454 59.74 -179.03 94.99
N ARG A 455 60.48 -178.47 94.03
CA ARG A 455 60.35 -177.06 93.71
C ARG A 455 59.96 -176.87 92.28
N GLY A 456 59.05 -175.92 92.12
CA GLY A 456 58.52 -175.54 90.83
C GLY A 456 59.62 -175.08 89.90
N LYS A 457 59.35 -175.32 88.63
CA LYS A 457 60.08 -174.80 87.49
C LYS A 457 60.31 -173.30 87.57
N PRO A 458 61.53 -172.85 87.28
CA PRO A 458 61.75 -171.56 86.64
C PRO A 458 61.67 -171.71 85.11
N PRO A 459 61.15 -170.70 84.39
CA PRO A 459 61.24 -170.63 82.93
C PRO A 459 62.68 -170.32 82.48
N LEU A 460 63.14 -171.03 81.46
CA LEU A 460 64.44 -170.81 80.84
C LEU A 460 64.31 -169.74 79.74
N VAL A 461 65.38 -168.97 79.52
CA VAL A 461 65.49 -167.92 78.49
C VAL A 461 65.06 -168.40 77.08
N MET A 462 65.15 -169.69 76.82
CA MET A 462 64.79 -170.33 75.55
C MET A 462 63.30 -170.32 75.25
N ASP A 463 62.43 -170.21 76.26
CA ASP A 463 60.98 -170.17 76.05
C ASP A 463 60.53 -168.78 75.57
N ARG A 464 61.25 -167.70 75.93
CA ARG A 464 60.98 -166.34 75.39
C ARG A 464 61.36 -166.16 73.92
N MET A 465 62.31 -166.96 73.42
CA MET A 465 62.69 -166.90 72.01
C MET A 465 61.67 -167.58 71.09
N ALA A 466 60.90 -168.55 71.60
CA ALA A 466 59.91 -169.27 70.80
C ALA A 466 58.70 -168.38 70.43
N ASP A 467 58.29 -167.49 71.32
CA ASP A 467 57.13 -166.59 71.10
C ASP A 467 57.42 -165.50 70.06
N THR A 468 58.66 -165.00 70.00
CA THR A 468 59.07 -163.95 69.03
C THR A 468 59.01 -164.43 67.58
N PHE A 469 59.20 -165.74 67.34
CA PHE A 469 59.10 -166.32 66.00
C PHE A 469 57.66 -166.52 65.53
N ALA A 470 56.68 -166.67 66.45
CA ALA A 470 55.28 -166.83 66.08
C ALA A 470 54.67 -165.51 65.54
N ALA A 471 55.07 -164.37 66.09
CA ALA A 471 54.55 -163.05 65.71
C ALA A 471 54.93 -162.60 64.29
N ALA A 472 56.05 -163.11 63.74
CA ALA A 472 56.56 -162.70 62.44
C ALA A 472 55.81 -163.28 61.23
N ARG A 473 55.00 -164.34 61.39
CA ARG A 473 54.35 -165.02 60.25
C ARG A 473 53.14 -164.32 59.65
N ASN A 474 52.54 -163.33 60.33
CA ASN A 474 51.16 -162.91 60.07
C ASN A 474 50.96 -161.46 59.55
N TRP A 475 51.86 -160.87 58.74
CA TRP A 475 51.77 -159.44 58.33
C TRP A 475 51.50 -159.19 56.81
N GLY A 476 50.44 -158.42 56.42
CA GLY A 476 50.19 -157.87 55.05
C GLY A 476 48.85 -157.07 54.79
N PRO A 477 48.73 -156.12 53.79
CA PRO A 477 47.67 -155.06 53.69
C PRO A 477 46.67 -155.06 52.46
N ARG A 478 45.56 -154.27 52.52
CA ARG A 478 44.32 -154.21 51.64
C ARG A 478 44.10 -152.88 50.84
N PRO A 479 43.21 -152.80 49.79
CA PRO A 479 43.03 -151.62 48.89
C PRO A 479 41.66 -150.84 49.00
N PRO A 480 41.54 -149.60 48.43
CA PRO A 480 40.24 -148.92 48.20
C PRO A 480 39.98 -148.34 46.77
N ALA A 481 38.73 -147.85 46.56
CA ALA A 481 37.96 -147.71 45.31
C ALA A 481 37.77 -146.28 44.73
N LYS A 482 37.20 -146.22 43.52
CA LYS A 482 36.87 -145.06 42.64
C LYS A 482 35.47 -144.45 42.91
N PRO A 483 35.15 -143.22 42.44
CA PRO A 483 35.03 -142.88 41.00
C PRO A 483 36.28 -142.33 40.32
#